data_AF-A0A383CNF1-F1
#
_entry.id   AF-A0A383CNF1-F1
#
_cell.length_a   1.000
_cell.length_b   1.000
_cell.length_c   1.000
_cell.angle_alpha   90.00
_cell.angle_beta   90.00
_cell.angle_gamma   90.00
#
_symmetry.space_group_name_H-M   'P 1'
#
loop_
_entity.id
_entity.type
_entity.pdbx_description
1 polymer ?
#
loop_
_entity_poly.entity_id
_entity_poly.type
_entity_poly.pdbx_seq_one_letter_code
_entity_poly.pdbx_strand_id
1 'polypeptide(L)'
;MKNIKENTFNYSHLIKTSTDLPIDFELKDEFKKYYEIMENTKENMFITGQAGSGKSTLLEYFRINSKKNHIILASTGIAAIKAKGKTIHSFFLFPPRILVNEDIKRIYNRKILKIIKLADTILIDECSMIRSDILDGIDKSLKLNRGNKLVFGGVQLILIGDLFQLPPVVTDDELEIMEKLYPNGQYFFNANCYNKSKIKTYELTKVYRQKDQNFLNILNKIRIGKITSSDI
;
A
#
# COMPACT_ATOMS: atom_id res chain seq x y z
N MET A 1 -29.30 -21.57 41.45
CA MET A 1 -28.09 -21.34 40.63
C MET A 1 -28.32 -21.96 39.26
N LYS A 2 -28.67 -21.14 38.26
CA LYS A 2 -28.94 -21.58 36.88
C LYS A 2 -27.69 -21.34 36.02
N ASN A 3 -27.26 -22.39 35.34
CA ASN A 3 -26.22 -22.39 34.31
C ASN A 3 -26.59 -21.44 33.16
N ILE A 4 -25.69 -20.54 32.80
CA ILE A 4 -25.67 -19.88 31.48
C ILE A 4 -24.37 -20.34 30.82
N LYS A 5 -24.51 -21.28 29.88
CA LYS A 5 -23.45 -21.61 28.92
C LYS A 5 -23.31 -20.41 28.00
N GLU A 6 -22.17 -19.74 28.04
CA GLU A 6 -21.79 -18.77 27.02
C GLU A 6 -21.62 -19.50 25.69
N ASN A 7 -22.58 -19.28 24.80
CA ASN A 7 -22.51 -19.68 23.40
C ASN A 7 -21.49 -18.77 22.72
N THR A 8 -20.22 -19.17 22.69
CA THR A 8 -19.22 -18.54 21.82
C THR A 8 -19.55 -18.90 20.37
N PHE A 9 -20.38 -18.08 19.73
CA PHE A 9 -20.55 -18.10 18.28
C PHE A 9 -19.21 -17.73 17.65
N ASN A 10 -18.54 -18.73 17.07
CA ASN A 10 -17.26 -18.57 16.41
C ASN A 10 -17.49 -17.92 15.04
N TYR A 11 -17.41 -16.59 14.98
CA TYR A 11 -17.56 -15.80 13.74
C TYR A 11 -16.39 -15.97 12.75
N SER A 12 -15.39 -16.82 13.04
CA SER A 12 -14.23 -17.06 12.18
C SER A 12 -14.57 -17.58 10.77
N HIS A 13 -15.75 -18.19 10.59
CA HIS A 13 -16.20 -18.69 9.29
C HIS A 13 -16.92 -17.66 8.41
N LEU A 14 -17.27 -16.47 8.93
CA LEU A 14 -18.07 -15.47 8.21
C LEU A 14 -17.24 -14.40 7.47
N ILE A 15 -15.90 -14.47 7.56
CA ILE A 15 -15.01 -13.60 6.78
C ILE A 15 -14.09 -14.49 5.95
N LYS A 16 -14.57 -14.93 4.79
CA LYS A 16 -13.66 -15.34 3.70
C LYS A 16 -12.89 -14.09 3.28
N THR A 17 -11.70 -13.87 3.85
CA THR A 17 -10.81 -12.81 3.39
C THR A 17 -10.45 -13.10 1.93
N SER A 18 -10.84 -12.21 1.02
CA SER A 18 -10.71 -12.35 -0.43
C SER A 18 -9.25 -12.29 -0.96
N THR A 19 -8.28 -12.58 -0.11
CA THR A 19 -6.84 -12.38 -0.34
C THR A 19 -6.03 -13.65 -0.20
N ASP A 20 -6.64 -14.81 0.02
CA ASP A 20 -5.89 -16.06 -0.04
C ASP A 20 -5.43 -16.34 -1.49
N LEU A 21 -4.26 -16.96 -1.61
CA LEU A 21 -3.73 -17.33 -2.93
C LEU A 21 -4.71 -18.29 -3.63
N PRO A 22 -4.96 -18.12 -4.94
CA PRO A 22 -5.71 -19.11 -5.71
C PRO A 22 -5.11 -20.52 -5.55
N ILE A 23 -5.97 -21.54 -5.52
CA ILE A 23 -5.56 -22.95 -5.31
C ILE A 23 -4.50 -23.40 -6.33
N ASP A 24 -4.63 -22.92 -7.58
CA ASP A 24 -3.69 -23.22 -8.67
C ASP A 24 -2.77 -22.03 -9.00
N PHE A 25 -2.42 -21.21 -7.99
CA PHE A 25 -1.54 -20.07 -8.21
C PHE A 25 -0.11 -20.53 -8.52
N GLU A 26 0.35 -20.21 -9.73
CA GLU A 26 1.74 -20.43 -10.14
C GLU A 26 2.46 -19.09 -10.37
N LEU A 27 3.65 -18.97 -9.77
CA LEU A 27 4.51 -17.81 -9.95
C LEU A 27 5.23 -17.88 -11.31
N LYS A 28 4.70 -17.18 -12.31
CA LYS A 28 5.23 -17.16 -13.69
C LYS A 28 5.47 -15.73 -14.19
N ASP A 29 6.28 -15.60 -15.24
CA ASP A 29 6.45 -14.38 -16.02
C ASP A 29 6.78 -13.11 -15.20
N GLU A 30 6.06 -12.01 -15.43
CA GLU A 30 6.23 -10.72 -14.73
C GLU A 30 6.07 -10.85 -13.21
N PHE A 31 5.18 -11.71 -12.72
CA PHE A 31 5.00 -11.96 -11.29
C PHE A 31 6.28 -12.51 -10.65
N LYS A 32 6.91 -13.51 -11.30
CA LYS A 32 8.15 -14.11 -10.80
C LYS A 32 9.27 -13.08 -10.78
N LYS A 33 9.44 -12.34 -11.87
CA LYS A 33 10.45 -11.28 -11.97
C LYS A 33 10.27 -10.23 -10.87
N TYR A 34 9.04 -9.75 -10.64
CA TYR A 34 8.79 -8.71 -9.64
C TYR A 34 9.01 -9.26 -8.23
N TYR A 35 8.53 -10.47 -7.95
CA TYR A 35 8.81 -11.15 -6.69
C TYR A 35 10.31 -11.31 -6.42
N GLU A 36 11.11 -11.71 -7.42
CA GLU A 36 12.56 -11.84 -7.26
C GLU A 36 13.23 -10.51 -6.92
N ILE A 37 12.77 -9.39 -7.47
CA ILE A 37 13.28 -8.05 -7.12
C ILE A 37 12.85 -7.67 -5.70
N MET A 38 11.58 -7.90 -5.37
CA MET A 38 11.04 -7.66 -4.03
C MET A 38 11.79 -8.46 -2.97
N GLU A 39 12.13 -9.72 -3.24
CA GLU A 39 12.79 -10.62 -2.29
C GLU A 39 14.30 -10.39 -2.22
N ASN A 40 14.99 -10.27 -3.36
CA ASN A 40 16.45 -10.37 -3.37
C ASN A 40 17.18 -9.02 -3.42
N THR A 41 16.46 -7.90 -3.50
CA THR A 41 17.08 -6.56 -3.58
C THR A 41 16.59 -5.62 -2.48
N LYS A 42 17.15 -4.41 -2.41
CA LYS A 42 16.63 -3.29 -1.57
C LYS A 42 16.01 -2.18 -2.42
N GLU A 43 15.64 -2.49 -3.65
CA GLU A 43 15.10 -1.50 -4.57
C GLU A 43 13.69 -1.07 -4.13
N ASN A 44 13.46 0.24 -4.07
CA ASN A 44 12.12 0.76 -3.82
C ASN A 44 11.27 0.62 -5.08
N MET A 45 10.06 0.09 -4.94
CA MET A 45 9.22 -0.29 -6.07
C MET A 45 7.86 0.39 -5.97
N PHE A 46 7.30 0.78 -7.11
CA PHE A 46 5.89 1.08 -7.27
C PHE A 46 5.29 0.07 -8.24
N ILE A 47 4.48 -0.85 -7.71
CA ILE A 47 3.80 -1.88 -8.47
C ILE A 47 2.38 -1.39 -8.80
N THR A 48 2.15 -1.15 -10.08
CA THR A 48 0.88 -0.69 -10.63
C THR A 48 0.25 -1.75 -11.53
N GLY A 49 -0.97 -1.50 -11.97
CA GLY A 49 -1.67 -2.33 -12.93
C GLY A 49 -3.17 -2.19 -12.78
N GLN A 50 -3.92 -2.76 -13.70
CA GLN A 50 -5.36 -2.60 -13.75
C GLN A 50 -6.10 -3.38 -12.66
N ALA A 51 -7.38 -3.09 -12.47
CA ALA A 51 -8.23 -3.91 -11.63
C ALA A 51 -8.21 -5.36 -12.12
N GLY A 52 -7.91 -6.31 -11.24
CA GLY A 52 -7.79 -7.73 -11.63
C GLY A 52 -6.43 -8.14 -12.20
N SER A 53 -5.41 -7.27 -12.19
CA SER A 53 -4.04 -7.63 -12.60
C SER A 53 -3.25 -8.46 -11.58
N GLY A 54 -3.87 -8.78 -10.43
CA GLY A 54 -3.29 -9.63 -9.38
C GLY A 54 -2.31 -8.93 -8.43
N LYS A 55 -2.34 -7.59 -8.32
CA LYS A 55 -1.60 -6.81 -7.30
C LYS A 55 -1.73 -7.39 -5.88
N SER A 56 -2.96 -7.62 -5.41
CA SER A 56 -3.21 -8.19 -4.07
C SER A 56 -2.71 -9.65 -3.96
N THR A 57 -2.71 -10.40 -5.07
CA THR A 57 -2.14 -11.76 -5.12
C THR A 57 -0.62 -11.72 -4.96
N LEU A 58 0.07 -10.77 -5.60
CA LEU A 58 1.51 -10.59 -5.44
C LEU A 58 1.88 -10.19 -4.00
N LEU A 59 1.08 -9.29 -3.40
CA LEU A 59 1.22 -8.91 -1.99
C LEU A 59 1.08 -10.12 -1.06
N GLU A 60 0.01 -10.91 -1.23
CA GLU A 60 -0.21 -12.11 -0.41
C GLU A 60 0.91 -13.14 -0.62
N TYR A 61 1.33 -13.34 -1.86
CA TYR A 61 2.42 -14.25 -2.17
C TYR A 61 3.70 -13.84 -1.46
N PHE A 62 4.05 -12.55 -1.49
CA PHE A 62 5.19 -12.02 -0.76
C PHE A 62 5.04 -12.20 0.75
N ARG A 63 3.85 -11.91 1.31
CA ARG A 63 3.57 -12.06 2.75
C ARG A 63 3.83 -13.49 3.24
N ILE A 64 3.43 -14.49 2.45
CA ILE A 64 3.53 -15.91 2.83
C ILE A 64 4.94 -16.46 2.60
N ASN A 65 5.60 -16.07 1.51
CA ASN A 65 6.81 -16.74 1.02
C ASN A 65 8.10 -15.95 1.26
N SER A 66 8.04 -14.65 1.56
CA SER A 66 9.24 -13.84 1.79
C SER A 66 9.98 -14.26 3.05
N LYS A 67 11.31 -14.29 2.98
CA LYS A 67 12.18 -14.51 4.16
C LYS A 67 12.50 -13.21 4.88
N LYS A 68 12.10 -12.05 4.33
CA LYS A 68 12.35 -10.74 4.90
C LYS A 68 11.43 -10.45 6.07
N ASN A 69 11.95 -9.70 7.05
CA ASN A 69 11.12 -9.08 8.07
C ASN A 69 10.32 -7.95 7.41
N HIS A 70 9.06 -8.20 7.11
CA HIS A 70 8.22 -7.26 6.38
C HIS A 70 7.09 -6.71 7.23
N ILE A 71 6.64 -5.50 6.89
CA ILE A 71 5.45 -4.86 7.46
C ILE A 71 4.50 -4.58 6.30
N ILE A 72 3.22 -4.90 6.48
CA ILE A 72 2.18 -4.58 5.51
C ILE A 72 1.30 -3.46 6.07
N LEU A 73 1.20 -2.40 5.29
CA LEU A 73 0.40 -1.23 5.57
C LEU A 73 -0.62 -1.00 4.44
N ALA A 74 -1.64 -0.19 4.73
CA ALA A 74 -2.56 0.31 3.71
C ALA A 74 -3.06 1.72 4.06
N SER A 75 -3.59 2.42 3.05
CA SER A 75 -4.17 3.77 3.21
C SER A 75 -5.50 3.78 3.98
N THR A 76 -6.31 2.72 3.87
CA THR A 76 -7.64 2.62 4.52
C THR A 76 -7.77 1.39 5.43
N GLY A 77 -8.74 1.43 6.35
CA GLY A 77 -9.01 0.32 7.27
C GLY A 77 -9.43 -0.97 6.57
N ILE A 78 -10.31 -0.88 5.57
CA ILE A 78 -10.77 -2.04 4.80
C ILE A 78 -9.61 -2.67 4.02
N ALA A 79 -8.76 -1.85 3.38
CA ALA A 79 -7.59 -2.33 2.69
C ALA A 79 -6.59 -2.99 3.64
N ALA A 80 -6.36 -2.39 4.82
CA ALA A 80 -5.47 -2.97 5.84
C ALA A 80 -5.95 -4.35 6.31
N ILE A 81 -7.25 -4.53 6.53
CA ILE A 81 -7.83 -5.83 6.90
C ILE A 81 -7.62 -6.86 5.78
N LYS A 82 -7.92 -6.49 4.53
CA LYS A 82 -7.73 -7.38 3.37
C LYS A 82 -6.28 -7.80 3.20
N ALA A 83 -5.35 -6.86 3.36
CA ALA A 83 -3.91 -7.09 3.26
C ALA A 83 -3.31 -7.76 4.51
N LYS A 84 -4.13 -8.10 5.54
CA LYS A 84 -3.68 -8.69 6.82
C LYS A 84 -2.61 -7.82 7.50
N GLY A 85 -2.76 -6.49 7.40
CA GLY A 85 -1.82 -5.47 7.85
C GLY A 85 -2.45 -4.43 8.77
N LYS A 86 -1.87 -3.21 8.79
CA LYS A 86 -2.37 -2.07 9.55
C LYS A 86 -2.54 -0.83 8.67
N THR A 87 -3.31 0.15 9.12
CA THR A 87 -3.32 1.45 8.43
C THR A 87 -2.01 2.20 8.68
N ILE A 88 -1.57 3.00 7.71
CA ILE A 88 -0.39 3.89 7.86
C ILE A 88 -0.54 4.74 9.13
N HIS A 89 -1.72 5.35 9.32
CA HIS A 89 -2.03 6.19 10.47
C HIS A 89 -1.87 5.46 11.80
N SER A 90 -2.45 4.27 11.94
CA SER A 90 -2.37 3.51 13.20
C SER A 90 -0.97 2.94 13.47
N PHE A 91 -0.20 2.63 12.44
CA PHE A 91 1.16 2.09 12.59
C PHE A 91 2.16 3.15 13.01
N PHE A 92 2.16 4.31 12.35
CA PHE A 92 3.10 5.41 12.61
C PHE A 92 2.59 6.44 13.63
N LEU A 93 1.36 6.28 14.12
CA LEU A 93 0.69 7.23 15.02
C LEU A 93 0.45 8.60 14.38
N PHE A 94 0.19 8.60 13.07
CA PHE A 94 -0.09 9.83 12.32
C PHE A 94 -1.54 10.26 12.50
N PRO A 95 -1.80 11.55 12.81
CA PRO A 95 -3.15 12.07 12.87
C PRO A 95 -3.82 12.08 11.48
N PRO A 96 -5.16 12.06 11.40
CA PRO A 96 -5.91 12.08 10.15
C PRO A 96 -6.12 13.51 9.63
N ARG A 97 -5.02 14.25 9.43
CA ARG A 97 -4.96 15.61 8.86
C ARG A 97 -3.65 15.76 8.09
N ILE A 98 -3.40 16.91 7.47
CA ILE A 98 -2.06 17.23 6.94
C ILE A 98 -1.00 17.06 8.03
N LEU A 99 0.05 16.30 7.70
CA LEU A 99 1.19 16.12 8.59
C LEU A 99 2.13 17.31 8.56
N VAL A 100 2.44 17.80 9.76
CA VAL A 100 3.56 18.72 9.98
C VAL A 100 4.70 18.02 10.71
N ASN A 101 5.84 18.70 10.80
CA ASN A 101 7.06 18.12 11.33
C ASN A 101 6.94 17.63 12.77
N GLU A 102 6.08 18.28 13.56
CA GLU A 102 5.82 18.06 14.99
C GLU A 102 4.96 16.82 15.23
N ASP A 103 4.18 16.38 14.23
CA ASP A 103 3.37 15.17 14.31
C ASP A 103 4.24 13.90 14.26
N ILE A 104 5.44 14.00 13.69
CA ILE A 104 6.35 12.87 13.45
C ILE A 104 7.22 12.68 14.68
N LYS A 105 6.76 11.80 15.58
CA LYS A 105 7.37 11.59 16.90
C LYS A 105 8.11 10.26 17.00
N ARG A 106 8.98 10.18 18.00
CA ARG A 106 9.64 8.92 18.37
C ARG A 106 8.61 7.97 18.98
N ILE A 107 8.62 6.72 18.51
CA ILE A 107 7.72 5.67 18.98
C ILE A 107 8.33 5.03 20.23
N TYR A 108 7.64 5.18 21.36
CA TYR A 108 8.07 4.61 22.65
C TYR A 108 7.57 3.18 22.89
N ASN A 109 6.57 2.74 22.13
CA ASN A 109 6.09 1.35 22.21
C ASN A 109 7.23 0.40 21.79
N ARG A 110 7.81 -0.31 22.77
CA ARG A 110 8.98 -1.16 22.56
C ARG A 110 8.76 -2.25 21.50
N LYS A 111 7.55 -2.82 21.41
CA LYS A 111 7.21 -3.85 20.42
C LYS A 111 7.22 -3.26 19.01
N ILE A 112 6.52 -2.14 18.80
CA ILE A 112 6.47 -1.46 17.49
C ILE A 112 7.86 -0.97 17.10
N LEU A 113 8.60 -0.36 18.02
CA LEU A 113 9.96 0.11 17.75
C LEU A 113 10.90 -1.03 17.36
N LYS A 114 10.80 -2.20 18.00
CA LYS A 114 11.56 -3.40 17.62
C LYS A 114 11.21 -3.85 16.20
N ILE A 115 9.92 -3.88 15.86
CA ILE A 115 9.44 -4.22 14.50
C ILE A 115 10.02 -3.23 13.48
N ILE A 116 9.91 -1.92 13.73
CA ILE A 116 10.44 -0.88 12.84
C ILE A 116 11.95 -1.00 12.65
N LYS A 117 12.70 -1.36 13.68
CA LYS A 117 14.17 -1.52 13.60
C LYS A 117 14.62 -2.78 12.86
N LEU A 118 13.84 -3.85 12.95
CA LEU A 118 14.14 -5.12 12.30
C LEU A 118 13.59 -5.22 10.88
N ALA A 119 12.65 -4.34 10.49
CA ALA A 119 12.04 -4.38 9.17
C ALA A 119 13.09 -4.22 8.06
N ASP A 120 13.02 -5.14 7.10
CA ASP A 120 13.77 -5.13 5.85
C ASP A 120 12.95 -4.45 4.74
N THR A 121 11.63 -4.68 4.75
CA THR A 121 10.70 -4.20 3.72
C THR A 121 9.38 -3.69 4.33
N ILE A 122 8.83 -2.62 3.77
CA ILE A 122 7.47 -2.16 4.04
C ILE A 122 6.69 -2.20 2.72
N LEU A 123 5.57 -2.92 2.73
CA LEU A 123 4.61 -2.94 1.63
C LEU A 123 3.45 -2.03 1.99
N ILE A 124 3.01 -1.18 1.06
CA ILE A 124 1.86 -0.31 1.26
C ILE A 124 0.85 -0.54 0.14
N ASP A 125 -0.29 -1.12 0.48
CA ASP A 125 -1.42 -1.32 -0.43
C ASP A 125 -2.26 -0.04 -0.56
N GLU A 126 -2.96 0.08 -1.69
CA GLU A 126 -3.75 1.25 -2.09
C GLU A 126 -2.97 2.58 -2.01
N CYS A 127 -1.77 2.58 -2.58
CA CYS A 127 -0.86 3.72 -2.50
C CYS A 127 -1.33 4.97 -3.28
N SER A 128 -2.29 4.83 -4.21
CA SER A 128 -2.84 5.96 -4.97
C SER A 128 -3.53 6.99 -4.06
N MET A 129 -4.02 6.56 -2.90
CA MET A 129 -4.68 7.43 -1.91
C MET A 129 -3.69 8.08 -0.93
N ILE A 130 -2.38 7.82 -1.07
CA ILE A 130 -1.36 8.40 -0.20
C ILE A 130 -1.02 9.81 -0.68
N ARG A 131 -1.10 10.77 0.24
CA ARG A 131 -0.67 12.14 0.00
C ARG A 131 0.85 12.32 0.10
N SER A 132 1.36 13.40 -0.48
CA SER A 132 2.78 13.79 -0.42
C SER A 132 3.32 13.89 1.01
N ASP A 133 2.57 14.53 1.92
CA ASP A 133 2.92 14.71 3.34
C ASP A 133 3.02 13.37 4.08
N ILE A 134 2.15 12.41 3.76
CA ILE A 134 2.17 11.09 4.36
C ILE A 134 3.44 10.32 3.97
N LEU A 135 3.86 10.37 2.70
CA LEU A 135 5.06 9.65 2.26
C LEU A 135 6.33 10.27 2.88
N ASP A 136 6.44 11.60 2.93
CA ASP A 136 7.52 12.28 3.64
C ASP A 136 7.49 12.00 5.15
N GLY A 137 6.28 11.89 5.72
CA GLY A 137 6.07 11.48 7.10
C GLY A 137 6.64 10.09 7.38
N ILE A 138 6.37 9.12 6.51
CA ILE A 138 6.94 7.76 6.59
C ILE A 138 8.46 7.81 6.55
N ASP A 139 9.06 8.53 5.58
CA ASP A 139 10.52 8.69 5.47
C ASP A 139 11.13 9.25 6.75
N LYS A 140 10.60 10.36 7.26
CA LYS A 140 11.10 11.01 8.47
C LYS A 140 10.91 10.14 9.71
N SER A 141 9.76 9.46 9.84
CA SER A 141 9.49 8.56 10.97
C SER A 141 10.45 7.37 10.99
N LEU A 142 10.71 6.75 9.83
CA LEU A 142 11.65 5.63 9.73
C LEU A 142 13.07 6.08 10.04
N LYS A 143 13.52 7.22 9.52
CA LYS A 143 14.84 7.79 9.83
C LYS A 143 15.02 8.03 11.33
N LEU A 144 14.02 8.65 11.96
CA LEU A 144 14.02 8.95 13.39
C LEU A 144 14.05 7.68 14.25
N ASN A 145 13.15 6.73 13.97
CA ASN A 145 12.94 5.57 14.83
C ASN A 145 13.99 4.46 14.62
N ARG A 146 14.63 4.42 13.44
CA ARG A 146 15.76 3.51 13.15
C ARG A 146 17.12 4.13 13.49
N GLY A 147 17.21 5.46 13.60
CA GLY A 147 18.49 6.16 13.77
C GLY A 147 19.37 6.07 12.52
N ASN A 148 18.76 5.95 11.33
CA ASN A 148 19.45 5.81 10.05
C ASN A 148 19.02 6.95 9.13
N LYS A 149 19.97 7.73 8.60
CA LYS A 149 19.68 8.91 7.76
C LYS A 149 19.38 8.57 6.29
N LEU A 150 19.55 7.32 5.86
CA LEU A 150 19.15 6.88 4.53
C LEU A 150 17.64 7.07 4.32
N VAL A 151 17.22 7.22 3.07
CA VAL A 151 15.79 7.30 2.72
C VAL A 151 15.05 6.08 3.27
N PHE A 152 13.87 6.31 3.85
CA PHE A 152 13.07 5.34 4.59
C PHE A 152 13.83 4.62 5.71
N GLY A 153 14.85 5.25 6.29
CA GLY A 153 15.72 4.62 7.31
C GLY A 153 16.47 3.38 6.78
N GLY A 154 16.66 3.29 5.46
CA GLY A 154 17.29 2.17 4.77
C GLY A 154 16.40 0.94 4.56
N VAL A 155 15.09 1.07 4.81
CA VAL A 155 14.08 0.03 4.54
C VAL A 155 13.67 0.08 3.08
N GLN A 156 13.48 -1.09 2.48
CA GLN A 156 12.90 -1.19 1.14
C GLN A 156 11.41 -0.84 1.19
N LEU A 157 10.97 0.11 0.38
CA LEU A 157 9.57 0.49 0.26
C LEU A 157 8.97 -0.09 -1.03
N ILE A 158 7.86 -0.82 -0.90
CA ILE A 158 7.10 -1.36 -2.02
C ILE A 158 5.69 -0.77 -1.96
N LEU A 159 5.39 0.14 -2.88
CA LEU A 159 4.08 0.75 -3.04
C LEU A 159 3.26 -0.07 -4.02
N ILE A 160 2.02 -0.38 -3.69
CA ILE A 160 1.11 -1.17 -4.52
C ILE A 160 -0.19 -0.37 -4.67
N GLY A 161 -0.65 -0.18 -5.90
CA GLY A 161 -1.85 0.59 -6.14
C GLY A 161 -2.14 0.81 -7.61
N ASP A 162 -3.12 1.67 -7.89
CA ASP A 162 -3.52 2.01 -9.25
C ASP A 162 -3.88 3.50 -9.31
N LEU A 163 -3.06 4.30 -10.01
CA LEU A 163 -3.23 5.76 -10.08
C LEU A 163 -4.55 6.19 -10.74
N PHE A 164 -5.22 5.30 -11.46
CA PHE A 164 -6.48 5.57 -12.14
C PHE A 164 -7.73 5.20 -11.32
N GLN A 165 -7.58 4.77 -10.07
CA GLN A 165 -8.72 4.44 -9.20
C GLN A 165 -9.15 5.63 -8.36
N LEU A 166 -8.56 5.78 -7.17
CA LEU A 166 -8.90 6.85 -6.23
C LEU A 166 -7.67 7.70 -5.95
N PRO A 167 -7.74 9.03 -6.16
CA PRO A 167 -6.69 9.95 -5.76
C PRO A 167 -6.70 10.13 -4.23
N PRO A 168 -5.66 10.74 -3.66
CA PRO A 168 -5.74 11.16 -2.26
C PRO A 168 -6.86 12.19 -2.08
N VAL A 169 -7.51 12.14 -0.92
CA VAL A 169 -8.53 13.12 -0.53
C VAL A 169 -7.85 14.26 0.23
N VAL A 170 -8.05 15.49 -0.24
CA VAL A 170 -7.64 16.74 0.39
C VAL A 170 -8.89 17.61 0.45
N THR A 171 -9.25 18.07 1.65
CA THR A 171 -10.43 18.93 1.84
C THR A 171 -10.12 20.37 1.40
N ASP A 172 -11.15 21.18 1.16
CA ASP A 172 -10.96 22.59 0.76
C ASP A 172 -10.10 23.37 1.77
N ASP A 173 -10.32 23.15 3.07
CA ASP A 173 -9.52 23.76 4.15
C ASP A 173 -8.06 23.28 4.20
N GLU A 174 -7.77 22.11 3.61
CA GLU A 174 -6.42 21.53 3.54
C GLU A 174 -5.68 21.95 2.26
N LEU A 175 -6.41 22.37 1.24
CA LEU A 175 -5.88 22.57 -0.11
C LEU A 175 -4.80 23.66 -0.17
N GLU A 176 -5.06 24.83 0.45
CA GLU A 176 -4.09 25.93 0.49
C GLU A 176 -2.77 25.51 1.16
N ILE A 177 -2.87 24.77 2.26
CA ILE A 177 -1.70 24.28 3.00
C ILE A 177 -0.95 23.25 2.15
N MET A 178 -1.66 22.32 1.51
CA MET A 178 -1.06 21.31 0.65
C MET A 178 -0.34 21.94 -0.55
N GLU A 179 -0.93 22.91 -1.23
CA GLU A 179 -0.31 23.60 -2.36
C GLU A 179 0.94 24.37 -1.94
N LYS A 180 0.92 25.00 -0.77
CA LYS A 180 2.08 25.72 -0.22
C LYS A 180 3.24 24.79 0.12
N LEU A 181 2.95 23.63 0.71
CA LEU A 181 3.96 22.65 1.11
C LEU A 181 4.46 21.79 -0.07
N TYR A 182 3.56 21.47 -1.00
CA TYR A 182 3.76 20.56 -2.13
C TYR A 182 3.21 21.17 -3.42
N PRO A 183 3.87 22.21 -3.97
CA PRO A 183 3.38 22.94 -5.15
C PRO A 183 3.32 22.09 -6.42
N ASN A 184 4.01 20.95 -6.45
CA ASN A 184 4.00 20.02 -7.58
C ASN A 184 2.82 19.03 -7.55
N GLY A 185 2.02 19.04 -6.48
CA GLY A 185 0.83 18.20 -6.34
C GLY A 185 0.79 17.39 -5.04
N GLN A 186 -0.39 16.84 -4.78
CA GLN A 186 -0.73 16.12 -3.56
C GLN A 186 -0.44 14.62 -3.60
N TYR A 187 -0.06 14.04 -4.74
CA TYR A 187 0.15 12.60 -4.84
C TYR A 187 1.47 12.17 -4.22
N PHE A 188 1.56 10.94 -3.72
CA PHE A 188 2.81 10.42 -3.11
C PHE A 188 4.07 10.62 -3.97
N PHE A 189 3.95 10.58 -5.31
CA PHE A 189 5.08 10.79 -6.21
C PHE A 189 5.57 12.26 -6.28
N ASN A 190 4.82 13.19 -5.69
CA ASN A 190 5.21 14.59 -5.49
C ASN A 190 5.90 14.83 -4.14
N ALA A 191 6.02 13.83 -3.28
CA ALA A 191 6.72 13.95 -1.99
C ALA A 191 8.21 14.27 -2.17
N ASN A 192 8.80 14.99 -1.21
CA ASN A 192 10.19 15.42 -1.29
C ASN A 192 11.18 14.24 -1.27
N CYS A 193 10.85 13.17 -0.55
CA CYS A 193 11.64 11.96 -0.49
C CYS A 193 11.56 11.11 -1.78
N TYR A 194 10.55 11.32 -2.63
CA TYR A 194 10.27 10.44 -3.78
C TYR A 194 11.45 10.39 -4.76
N ASN A 195 11.95 11.53 -5.22
CA ASN A 195 13.08 11.57 -6.15
C ASN A 195 14.37 10.95 -5.56
N LYS A 196 14.61 11.16 -4.26
CA LYS A 196 15.78 10.61 -3.55
C LYS A 196 15.66 9.11 -3.33
N SER A 197 14.43 8.59 -3.24
CA SER A 197 14.15 7.18 -3.01
C SER A 197 14.41 6.29 -4.22
N LYS A 198 14.53 6.86 -5.43
CA LYS A 198 14.72 6.13 -6.69
C LYS A 198 13.69 5.00 -6.88
N ILE A 199 12.43 5.25 -6.50
CA ILE A 199 11.33 4.30 -6.71
C ILE A 199 11.21 3.99 -8.20
N LYS A 200 11.27 2.70 -8.55
CA LYS A 200 11.04 2.22 -9.92
C LYS A 200 9.63 1.68 -10.07
N THR A 201 9.00 2.03 -11.20
CA THR A 201 7.64 1.58 -11.52
C THR A 201 7.65 0.24 -12.25
N TYR A 202 6.77 -0.66 -11.82
CA TYR A 202 6.56 -1.99 -12.38
C TYR A 202 5.07 -2.16 -12.65
N GLU A 203 4.71 -2.40 -13.90
CA GLU A 203 3.31 -2.57 -14.29
C GLU A 203 2.99 -4.06 -14.46
N LEU A 204 1.92 -4.52 -13.80
CA LEU A 204 1.28 -5.81 -14.05
C LEU A 204 0.28 -5.64 -15.19
N THR A 205 0.63 -6.19 -16.34
CA THR A 205 -0.10 -5.99 -17.59
C THR A 205 -1.19 -7.04 -17.81
N LYS A 206 -1.02 -8.25 -17.26
CA LYS A 206 -1.97 -9.34 -17.45
C LYS A 206 -3.16 -9.23 -16.52
N VAL A 207 -4.37 -9.23 -17.07
CA VAL A 207 -5.63 -9.21 -16.30
C VAL A 207 -6.18 -10.64 -16.17
N TYR A 208 -6.42 -11.08 -14.92
CA TYR A 208 -6.85 -12.45 -14.62
C TYR A 208 -8.33 -12.57 -14.31
N ARG A 209 -8.95 -11.53 -13.75
CA ARG A 209 -10.33 -11.58 -13.23
C ARG A 209 -11.38 -11.59 -14.34
N GLN A 210 -11.18 -10.84 -15.41
CA GLN A 210 -12.14 -10.73 -16.50
C GLN A 210 -11.69 -11.56 -17.72
N LYS A 211 -12.53 -12.51 -18.15
CA LYS A 211 -12.32 -13.28 -19.40
C LYS A 211 -12.96 -12.60 -20.62
N ASP A 212 -13.89 -11.67 -20.40
CA ASP A 212 -14.59 -10.96 -21.46
C ASP A 212 -13.76 -9.76 -21.94
N GLN A 213 -13.25 -9.86 -23.17
CA GLN A 213 -12.41 -8.85 -23.78
C GLN A 213 -13.17 -7.53 -24.05
N ASN A 214 -14.47 -7.59 -24.33
CA ASN A 214 -15.29 -6.39 -24.55
C ASN A 214 -15.45 -5.63 -23.23
N PHE A 215 -15.77 -6.34 -22.15
CA PHE A 215 -15.89 -5.75 -20.82
C PHE A 215 -14.55 -5.14 -20.34
N LEU A 216 -13.42 -5.82 -20.59
CA LEU A 216 -12.08 -5.28 -20.32
C LEU A 216 -11.80 -3.98 -21.09
N ASN A 217 -12.16 -3.94 -22.37
CA ASN A 217 -11.96 -2.74 -23.18
C ASN A 217 -12.79 -1.56 -22.66
N ILE A 218 -14.04 -1.79 -22.27
CA ILE A 218 -14.89 -0.75 -21.67
C ILE A 218 -14.29 -0.25 -20.35
N LEU A 219 -13.88 -1.16 -19.45
CA LEU A 219 -13.23 -0.80 -18.19
C LEU A 219 -11.95 0.01 -18.41
N ASN A 220 -11.17 -0.32 -19.46
CA ASN A 220 -9.97 0.42 -19.81
C ASN A 220 -10.26 1.80 -20.39
N LYS A 221 -11.31 1.93 -21.21
CA LYS A 221 -11.78 3.24 -21.67
C LYS A 221 -12.29 4.10 -20.52
N ILE A 222 -13.02 3.52 -19.55
CA ILE A 222 -13.44 4.20 -18.31
C ILE A 222 -12.20 4.68 -17.54
N ARG A 223 -11.23 3.78 -17.31
CA ARG A 223 -9.97 4.05 -16.58
C ARG A 223 -9.22 5.27 -17.12
N ILE A 224 -9.20 5.47 -18.43
CA ILE A 224 -8.45 6.57 -19.08
C ILE A 224 -9.35 7.73 -19.54
N GLY A 225 -10.65 7.70 -19.24
CA GLY A 225 -11.61 8.75 -19.62
C GLY A 225 -11.89 8.85 -21.13
N LYS A 226 -11.76 7.76 -21.91
CA LYS A 226 -11.97 7.72 -23.37
C LYS A 226 -13.16 6.85 -23.79
N ILE A 227 -14.29 6.98 -23.11
CA ILE A 227 -15.53 6.28 -23.44
C ILE A 227 -16.15 6.92 -24.69
N THR A 228 -16.66 6.10 -25.60
CA THR A 228 -17.46 6.54 -26.75
C THR A 228 -18.92 6.14 -26.60
N SER A 229 -19.82 6.80 -27.34
CA SER A 229 -21.26 6.52 -27.27
C SER A 229 -21.65 5.08 -27.65
N SER A 230 -20.76 4.36 -28.36
CA SER A 230 -20.95 2.96 -28.72
C SER A 230 -20.53 1.97 -27.61
N ASP A 231 -19.98 2.45 -26.50
CA ASP A 231 -19.58 1.63 -25.35
C ASP A 231 -20.65 1.58 -24.24
N ILE A 232 -21.78 2.29 -24.42
CA ILE A 232 -22.91 2.41 -23.48
C ILE A 232 -24.12 1.68 -24.05
#